data_AF-A0A5D3YNI0-F1
#
_entry.id   AF-A0A5D3YNI0-F1
#
_cell.length_a   1.000
_cell.length_b   1.000
_cell.length_c   1.000
_cell.angle_alpha   90.00
_cell.angle_beta   90.00
_cell.angle_gamma   90.00
#
_symmetry.space_group_name_H-M   'P 1'
#
loop_
_entity.id
_entity.type
_entity.pdbx_description
1 polymer ?
#
loop_
_entity_poly.entity_id
_entity_poly.type
_entity_poly.pdbx_seq_one_letter_code
_entity_poly.pdbx_strand_id
1 'polypeptide(L)'
;MKFKFLLFSIILLPFSSVFGQEWETVENFSGSGIKNTAAFTINKSEWRIKYKSEGNSFVDETGAGHVLQLFLLKPGENLSEGEILVNQVNKPKISGDTYLYKTGRFYIKSNSANGDWEILVQVRKE
;
A
#
# COMPACT_ATOMS: atom_id res chain seq x y z
N MET A 1 42.95 -5.39 -37.93
CA MET A 1 42.74 -5.00 -36.51
C MET A 1 41.86 -6.06 -35.87
N LYS A 2 42.36 -6.86 -34.91
CA LYS A 2 41.63 -7.98 -34.29
C LYS A 2 41.17 -7.55 -32.88
N PHE A 3 39.88 -7.40 -32.64
CA PHE A 3 39.33 -7.11 -31.32
C PHE A 3 39.15 -8.41 -30.54
N LYS A 4 39.90 -8.57 -29.44
CA LYS A 4 39.69 -9.62 -28.43
C LYS A 4 38.57 -9.16 -27.49
N PHE A 5 37.45 -9.87 -27.48
CA PHE A 5 36.44 -9.74 -26.44
C PHE A 5 36.92 -10.46 -25.18
N LEU A 6 37.09 -9.71 -24.08
CA LEU A 6 37.27 -10.23 -22.74
C LEU A 6 35.89 -10.39 -22.10
N LEU A 7 35.48 -11.63 -21.82
CA LEU A 7 34.29 -11.92 -21.02
C LEU A 7 34.60 -11.64 -19.54
N PHE A 8 33.88 -10.71 -18.93
CA PHE A 8 33.79 -10.57 -17.48
C PHE A 8 32.66 -11.49 -16.98
N SER A 9 33.03 -12.57 -16.30
CA SER A 9 32.07 -13.39 -15.54
C SER A 9 31.66 -12.64 -14.28
N ILE A 10 30.45 -12.09 -14.27
CA ILE A 10 29.82 -11.55 -13.07
C ILE A 10 29.34 -12.74 -12.23
N ILE A 11 29.99 -12.97 -11.09
CA ILE A 11 29.55 -13.96 -10.11
C ILE A 11 28.31 -13.39 -9.40
N LEU A 12 27.14 -13.93 -9.72
CA LEU A 12 25.90 -13.68 -8.99
C LEU A 12 25.97 -14.42 -7.65
N LEU A 13 26.20 -13.70 -6.56
CA LEU A 13 25.96 -14.26 -5.23
C LEU A 13 24.44 -14.32 -4.99
N PRO A 14 23.87 -15.48 -4.61
CA PRO A 14 22.47 -15.55 -4.26
C PRO A 14 22.26 -14.73 -2.98
N PHE A 15 21.33 -13.78 -3.07
CA PHE A 15 20.84 -13.02 -1.93
C PHE A 15 20.19 -14.03 -0.97
N SER A 16 20.87 -14.35 0.14
CA SER A 16 20.29 -15.18 1.19
C SER A 16 19.02 -14.51 1.70
N SER A 17 17.87 -15.14 1.50
CA SER A 17 16.61 -14.72 2.08
C SER A 17 16.72 -14.81 3.60
N VAL A 18 16.78 -13.65 4.25
CA VAL A 18 16.48 -13.51 5.67
C VAL A 18 15.09 -14.12 5.89
N PHE A 19 14.96 -15.04 6.85
CA PHE A 19 13.67 -15.61 7.28
C PHE A 19 12.80 -14.50 7.91
N GLY A 20 12.23 -13.67 7.05
CA GLY A 20 11.17 -12.74 7.37
C GLY A 20 9.84 -13.47 7.33
N GLN A 21 8.98 -13.18 8.29
CA GLN A 21 7.63 -13.71 8.34
C GLN A 21 6.90 -13.49 7.02
N GLU A 22 6.43 -14.56 6.38
CA GLU A 22 5.82 -14.46 5.06
C GLU A 22 4.38 -13.91 5.15
N TRP A 23 4.06 -12.97 4.27
CA TRP A 23 2.73 -12.38 4.15
C TRP A 23 2.09 -12.85 2.85
N GLU A 24 0.80 -13.16 2.89
CA GLU A 24 -0.02 -13.52 1.72
C GLU A 24 -0.98 -12.38 1.39
N THR A 25 -0.98 -11.93 0.13
CA THR A 25 -1.96 -10.96 -0.34
C THR A 25 -3.30 -11.64 -0.58
N VAL A 26 -4.32 -11.21 0.16
CA VAL A 26 -5.69 -11.72 0.04
C VAL A 26 -6.59 -10.81 -0.79
N GLU A 27 -6.26 -9.52 -0.88
CA GLU A 27 -6.94 -8.57 -1.76
C GLU A 27 -5.93 -7.57 -2.33
N ASN A 28 -6.23 -7.09 -3.54
CA ASN A 28 -5.50 -6.01 -4.19
C ASN A 28 -6.48 -4.99 -4.75
N PHE A 29 -6.33 -3.74 -4.31
CA PHE A 29 -7.14 -2.63 -4.78
C PHE A 29 -6.26 -1.55 -5.39
N SER A 30 -6.72 -0.97 -6.48
CA SER A 30 -6.14 0.23 -7.06
C SER A 30 -7.20 1.23 -7.45
N GLY A 31 -6.80 2.49 -7.52
CA GLY A 31 -7.68 3.57 -7.93
C GLY A 31 -6.97 4.91 -7.92
N SER A 32 -7.75 5.96 -8.16
CA SER A 32 -7.30 7.34 -8.12
C SER A 32 -8.37 8.16 -7.41
N GLY A 33 -7.95 9.25 -6.77
CA GLY A 33 -8.91 10.12 -6.09
C GLY A 33 -9.57 9.50 -4.84
N ILE A 34 -10.69 10.11 -4.45
CA ILE A 34 -11.57 9.63 -3.38
C ILE A 34 -12.38 8.44 -3.93
N LYS A 35 -12.25 7.28 -3.29
CA LYS A 35 -12.95 6.06 -3.68
C LYS A 35 -13.08 5.08 -2.52
N ASN A 36 -14.05 4.18 -2.63
CA ASN A 36 -14.16 3.03 -1.76
C ASN A 36 -13.66 1.78 -2.49
N THR A 37 -13.03 0.86 -1.76
CA THR A 37 -12.78 -0.51 -2.25
C THR A 37 -14.05 -1.34 -2.23
N ALA A 38 -14.02 -2.51 -2.85
CA ALA A 38 -14.98 -3.55 -2.51
C ALA A 38 -14.77 -3.96 -1.03
N ALA A 39 -15.83 -4.48 -0.41
CA ALA A 39 -15.72 -5.03 0.94
C ALA A 39 -15.00 -6.39 0.90
N PHE A 40 -14.16 -6.63 1.89
CA PHE A 40 -13.38 -7.86 2.05
C PHE A 40 -13.49 -8.40 3.48
N THR A 41 -13.18 -9.69 3.67
CA THR A 41 -13.29 -10.37 4.96
C THR A 41 -11.92 -10.85 5.43
N ILE A 42 -11.58 -10.53 6.67
CA ILE A 42 -10.37 -11.01 7.34
C ILE A 42 -10.74 -11.97 8.46
N ASN A 43 -10.17 -13.18 8.41
CA ASN A 43 -10.33 -14.23 9.40
C ASN A 43 -9.07 -14.46 10.25
N LYS A 44 -7.95 -13.78 9.97
CA LYS A 44 -6.72 -13.82 10.77
C LYS A 44 -6.70 -12.70 11.82
N SER A 45 -6.20 -13.01 13.01
CA SER A 45 -6.10 -12.05 14.12
C SER A 45 -5.12 -10.92 13.83
N GLU A 46 -4.14 -11.15 12.96
CA GLU A 46 -3.18 -10.15 12.51
C GLU A 46 -3.13 -10.10 10.97
N TRP A 47 -3.25 -8.88 10.46
CA TRP A 47 -3.12 -8.58 9.04
C TRP A 47 -2.53 -7.18 8.87
N ARG A 48 -2.14 -6.83 7.65
CA ARG A 48 -1.66 -5.49 7.33
C ARG A 48 -2.23 -5.02 6.00
N ILE A 49 -2.23 -3.71 5.82
CA ILE A 49 -2.22 -3.15 4.47
C ILE A 49 -0.79 -2.75 4.11
N LYS A 50 -0.41 -3.01 2.86
CA LYS A 50 0.74 -2.38 2.21
C LYS A 50 0.21 -1.43 1.17
N TYR A 51 0.61 -0.17 1.23
CA TYR A 51 0.07 0.87 0.36
C TYR A 51 1.19 1.59 -0.38
N LYS A 52 0.85 2.09 -1.57
CA LYS A 52 1.63 3.09 -2.28
C LYS A 52 0.70 4.08 -2.98
N SER A 53 1.14 5.32 -3.12
CA SER A 53 0.47 6.34 -3.89
C SER A 53 1.49 7.30 -4.50
N GLU A 54 1.19 7.76 -5.72
CA GLU A 54 2.02 8.68 -6.48
C GLU A 54 1.15 9.88 -6.88
N GLY A 55 1.60 11.06 -6.50
CA GLY A 55 0.90 12.31 -6.80
C GLY A 55 1.11 12.74 -8.24
N ASN A 56 0.06 13.27 -8.86
CA ASN A 56 0.10 13.76 -10.23
C ASN A 56 0.62 15.21 -10.33
N SER A 57 0.86 15.87 -9.20
CA SER A 57 1.41 17.23 -9.10
C SER A 57 2.11 17.44 -7.75
N PHE A 58 3.23 18.16 -7.77
CA PHE A 58 4.11 18.33 -6.61
C PHE A 58 3.55 19.28 -5.56
N VAL A 59 2.82 20.31 -6.00
CA VAL A 59 2.17 21.34 -5.20
C VAL A 59 1.04 21.88 -6.08
N ASP A 60 -0.21 21.80 -5.65
CA ASP A 60 -1.26 22.55 -6.34
C ASP A 60 -1.18 24.04 -5.99
N GLU A 61 -1.98 24.87 -6.65
CA GLU A 61 -2.07 26.32 -6.41
C GLU A 61 -2.46 26.70 -4.96
N THR A 62 -2.84 25.72 -4.13
CA THR A 62 -3.15 25.90 -2.70
C THR A 62 -1.94 25.64 -1.78
N GLY A 63 -0.80 25.21 -2.33
CA GLY A 63 0.38 24.86 -1.54
C GLY A 63 0.34 23.44 -0.95
N ALA A 64 -0.71 22.67 -1.23
CA ALA A 64 -0.84 21.30 -0.76
C ALA A 64 -0.08 20.35 -1.71
N GLY A 65 0.87 19.60 -1.15
CA GLY A 65 1.53 18.52 -1.89
C GLY A 65 0.64 17.29 -2.02
N HIS A 66 1.24 16.17 -2.43
CA HIS A 66 0.48 14.93 -2.55
C HIS A 66 -0.01 14.43 -1.18
N VAL A 67 -1.29 14.03 -1.12
CA VAL A 67 -2.00 13.58 0.08
C VAL A 67 -2.50 12.16 -0.15
N LEU A 68 -2.40 11.32 0.87
CA LEU A 68 -3.10 10.04 0.97
C LEU A 68 -3.69 9.89 2.37
N GLN A 69 -5.01 9.78 2.44
CA GLN A 69 -5.75 9.48 3.65
C GLN A 69 -6.67 8.29 3.45
N LEU A 70 -6.43 7.22 4.20
CA LEU A 70 -7.18 5.97 4.13
C LEU A 70 -7.86 5.70 5.47
N PHE A 71 -9.14 5.32 5.40
CA PHE A 71 -9.91 4.86 6.55
C PHE A 71 -10.33 3.40 6.37
N LEU A 72 -10.36 2.65 7.47
CA LEU A 72 -11.02 1.35 7.56
C LEU A 72 -12.41 1.53 8.14
N LEU A 73 -13.42 0.98 7.45
CA LEU A 73 -14.82 1.01 7.90
C LEU A 73 -15.44 -0.37 7.77
N LYS A 74 -16.47 -0.65 8.57
CA LYS A 74 -17.39 -1.77 8.35
C LYS A 74 -18.53 -1.34 7.43
N PRO A 75 -19.15 -2.29 6.70
CA PRO A 75 -20.33 -1.99 5.89
C PRO A 75 -21.42 -1.29 6.71
N GLY A 76 -21.86 -0.12 6.25
CA GLY A 76 -22.87 0.71 6.92
C GLY A 76 -22.33 1.79 7.86
N GLU A 77 -21.04 1.76 8.22
CA GLU A 77 -20.40 2.82 9.02
C GLU A 77 -20.11 4.06 8.16
N ASN A 78 -20.11 5.22 8.82
CA ASN A 78 -19.69 6.49 8.25
C ASN A 78 -18.25 6.86 8.69
N LEU A 79 -17.69 7.92 8.11
CA LEU A 79 -16.30 8.33 8.37
C LEU A 79 -15.97 8.60 9.84
N SER A 80 -16.92 9.08 10.65
CA SER A 80 -16.70 9.38 12.07
C SER A 80 -16.55 8.13 12.94
N GLU A 81 -16.96 6.98 12.41
CA GLU A 81 -16.85 5.66 13.06
C GLU A 81 -15.62 4.88 12.57
N GLY A 82 -14.99 5.35 11.48
CA GLY A 82 -13.87 4.69 10.83
C GLY A 82 -12.53 4.91 11.52
N GLU A 83 -11.61 3.95 11.36
CA GLU A 83 -10.24 4.05 11.86
C GLU A 83 -9.31 4.60 10.78
N ILE A 84 -8.43 5.54 11.15
CA ILE A 84 -7.42 6.08 10.23
C ILE A 84 -6.32 5.05 10.03
N LEU A 85 -6.17 4.54 8.80
CA LEU A 85 -5.09 3.63 8.42
C LEU A 85 -3.83 4.38 7.96
N VAL A 86 -4.04 5.46 7.22
CA VAL A 86 -2.98 6.27 6.61
C VAL A 86 -3.42 7.73 6.66
N ASN A 87 -2.50 8.61 7.04
CA ASN A 87 -2.66 10.06 6.96
C ASN A 87 -1.29 10.68 6.63
N GLN A 88 -0.98 10.76 5.34
CA GLN A 88 0.32 11.22 4.84
C GLN A 88 0.10 12.38 3.86
N VAL A 89 0.95 13.40 3.94
CA VAL A 89 0.88 14.62 3.12
C VAL A 89 2.28 15.05 2.68
N ASN A 90 2.34 15.90 1.64
CA ASN A 90 3.55 16.61 1.19
C ASN A 90 4.72 15.70 0.81
N LYS A 91 4.44 14.52 0.23
CA LYS A 91 5.46 13.61 -0.30
C LYS A 91 5.12 13.22 -1.73
N PRO A 92 6.04 13.31 -2.70
CA PRO A 92 5.74 12.97 -4.10
C PRO A 92 5.31 11.52 -4.29
N LYS A 93 5.83 10.63 -3.43
CA LYS A 93 5.44 9.23 -3.33
C LYS A 93 5.19 8.90 -1.86
N ILE A 94 4.05 8.28 -1.59
CA ILE A 94 3.68 7.80 -0.27
C ILE A 94 3.69 6.28 -0.35
N SER A 95 4.38 5.60 0.58
CA SER A 95 4.30 4.15 0.71
C SER A 95 4.56 3.74 2.15
N GLY A 96 4.05 2.57 2.52
CA GLY A 96 4.24 2.02 3.85
C GLY A 96 3.38 0.81 4.12
N ASP A 97 3.47 0.34 5.36
CA ASP A 97 2.66 -0.75 5.89
C ASP A 97 1.88 -0.23 7.11
N THR A 98 0.62 -0.64 7.27
CA THR A 98 -0.18 -0.43 8.50
C THR A 98 -0.67 -1.78 9.00
N TYR A 99 -0.35 -2.11 10.25
CA TYR A 99 -0.69 -3.40 10.89
C TYR A 99 -1.98 -3.28 11.68
N LEU A 100 -2.80 -4.33 11.64
CA LEU A 100 -4.09 -4.41 12.31
C LEU A 100 -4.23 -5.74 13.04
N TYR A 101 -4.86 -5.68 14.23
CA TYR A 101 -5.02 -6.81 15.14
C TYR A 101 -6.49 -7.15 15.39
N LYS A 102 -7.25 -7.41 14.32
CA LYS A 102 -8.69 -7.69 14.38
C LYS A 102 -9.19 -8.46 13.17
N THR A 103 -10.28 -9.22 13.36
CA THR A 103 -11.03 -9.92 12.32
C THR A 103 -12.32 -9.18 11.97
N GLY A 104 -12.92 -9.48 10.82
CA GLY A 104 -14.21 -8.94 10.42
C GLY A 104 -14.35 -8.68 8.93
N ARG A 105 -15.47 -8.05 8.55
CA ARG A 105 -15.75 -7.60 7.18
C ARG A 105 -15.60 -6.09 7.12
N PHE A 106 -14.76 -5.61 6.21
CA PHE A 106 -14.37 -4.22 6.11
C PHE A 106 -14.37 -3.72 4.66
N TYR A 107 -14.27 -2.42 4.48
CA TYR A 107 -13.82 -1.80 3.23
C TYR A 107 -12.89 -0.64 3.58
N ILE A 108 -12.07 -0.24 2.61
CA ILE A 108 -11.18 0.91 2.76
C ILE A 108 -11.76 2.08 1.97
N LYS A 109 -11.81 3.25 2.60
CA LYS A 109 -12.15 4.52 1.95
C LYS A 109 -10.89 5.36 1.80
N SER A 110 -10.53 5.68 0.57
CA SER A 110 -9.67 6.82 0.26
C SER A 110 -10.50 8.08 0.48
N ASN A 111 -10.21 8.82 1.56
CA ASN A 111 -10.91 10.05 1.91
C ASN A 111 -10.25 11.29 1.30
N SER A 112 -8.96 11.19 1.00
CA SER A 112 -8.24 12.18 0.22
C SER A 112 -7.11 11.47 -0.51
N ALA A 113 -7.10 11.59 -1.83
CA ALA A 113 -5.96 11.24 -2.66
C ALA A 113 -5.94 12.16 -3.88
N ASN A 114 -4.84 12.89 -4.09
CA ASN A 114 -4.61 13.68 -5.32
C ASN A 114 -3.61 12.97 -6.25
N GLY A 115 -3.76 11.64 -6.33
CA GLY A 115 -2.89 10.76 -7.10
C GLY A 115 -3.48 9.36 -7.23
N ASP A 116 -2.75 8.51 -7.94
CA ASP A 116 -3.06 7.10 -8.06
C ASP A 116 -2.57 6.36 -6.82
N TRP A 117 -3.29 5.33 -6.41
CA TRP A 117 -2.97 4.51 -5.24
C TRP A 117 -3.20 3.02 -5.50
N GLU A 118 -2.44 2.22 -4.76
CA GLU A 118 -2.56 0.76 -4.70
C GLU A 118 -2.49 0.32 -3.23
N ILE A 119 -3.34 -0.63 -2.87
CA ILE A 119 -3.45 -1.18 -1.52
C ILE A 119 -3.48 -2.70 -1.64
N LEU A 120 -2.51 -3.36 -1.01
CA LEU A 120 -2.48 -4.79 -0.81
C LEU A 120 -2.95 -5.09 0.60
N VAL A 121 -4.01 -5.88 0.73
CA VAL A 121 -4.43 -6.43 2.02
C VAL A 121 -3.72 -7.76 2.19
N GLN A 122 -2.97 -7.90 3.28
CA GLN A 122 -2.14 -9.07 3.50
C GLN A 122 -2.37 -9.70 4.87
N VAL A 123 -2.43 -11.01 4.91
CA VAL A 123 -2.48 -11.79 6.16
C VAL A 123 -1.18 -12.55 6.37
N ARG A 124 -0.88 -12.95 7.61
CA ARG A 124 0.28 -13.82 7.86
C ARG A 124 0.07 -15.19 7.22
N LYS A 125 1.08 -15.70 6.51
CA LYS A 125 1.13 -17.12 6.13
C LYS A 125 1.35 -17.97 7.39
N GLU A 126 0.64 -19.08 7.45
CA GLU A 126 0.84 -20.12 8.49
C GLU A 126 2.03 -21.01 8.15
#